data_AF-A0A8T5MQ88-F1
#
_entry.id   AF-A0A8T5MQ88-F1
#
_cell.length_a   1.000
_cell.length_b   1.000
_cell.length_c   1.000
_cell.angle_alpha   90.00
_cell.angle_beta   90.00
_cell.angle_gamma   90.00
#
_symmetry.space_group_name_H-M   'P 1'
#
loop_
_entity.id
_entity.type
_entity.pdbx_description
1 polymer ?
#
loop_
_entity_poly.entity_id
_entity_poly.type
_entity_poly.pdbx_seq_one_letter_code
_entity_poly.pdbx_strand_id
1 'polypeptide(L)'
;MELKEAERKIIIAMKKMSVSKGEKPKHVRRETIKKKIPDRYVGEFNNALDSLQKKEVIGQVKKRSETYAFTKEGFKIAMKIYDEWIEETYRGLRILLTLIGL
;
A
#
# COMPACT_ATOMS: atom_id res chain seq x y z
N MET A 1 11.90 10.92 -1.89
CA MET A 1 12.02 9.52 -2.37
C MET A 1 11.07 9.35 -3.53
N GLU A 2 11.58 8.90 -4.67
CA GLU A 2 10.74 8.62 -5.84
C GLU A 2 10.22 7.18 -5.79
N LEU A 3 8.92 6.99 -6.04
CA LEU A 3 8.26 5.69 -6.04
C LEU A 3 7.73 5.36 -7.43
N LYS A 4 8.09 4.18 -7.93
CA LYS A 4 7.55 3.61 -9.16
C LYS A 4 6.08 3.24 -8.96
N GLU A 5 5.34 3.12 -10.06
CA GLU A 5 3.90 2.88 -9.98
C GLU A 5 3.57 1.52 -9.33
N ALA A 6 4.30 0.45 -9.67
CA ALA A 6 4.15 -0.86 -9.04
C ALA A 6 4.39 -0.81 -7.51
N GLU A 7 5.38 -0.03 -7.06
CA GLU A 7 5.66 0.19 -5.63
C GLU A 7 4.47 0.88 -4.94
N ARG A 8 3.91 1.93 -5.56
CA ARG A 8 2.71 2.62 -5.05
C ARG A 8 1.53 1.66 -4.92
N LYS A 9 1.29 0.79 -5.92
CA LYS A 9 0.19 -0.20 -5.86
C LYS A 9 0.39 -1.22 -4.74
N ILE A 10 1.61 -1.68 -4.50
CA ILE A 10 1.93 -2.55 -3.36
C ILE A 10 1.63 -1.84 -2.03
N ILE A 11 2.08 -0.59 -1.86
CA ILE A 11 1.83 0.22 -0.66
C ILE A 11 0.33 0.37 -0.41
N ILE A 12 -0.45 0.75 -1.43
CA ILE A 12 -1.90 0.90 -1.32
C ILE A 12 -2.56 -0.43 -0.93
N ALA A 13 -2.19 -1.53 -1.59
CA ALA A 13 -2.72 -2.86 -1.26
C ALA A 13 -2.44 -3.24 0.20
N MET A 14 -1.19 -3.07 0.66
CA MET A 14 -0.80 -3.31 2.05
C MET A 14 -1.54 -2.41 3.05
N LYS A 15 -1.74 -1.12 2.73
CA LYS A 15 -2.47 -0.20 3.60
C LYS A 15 -3.94 -0.57 3.72
N LYS A 16 -4.61 -0.95 2.62
CA LYS A 16 -6.01 -1.43 2.64
C LYS A 16 -6.20 -2.65 3.55
N MET A 17 -5.23 -3.57 3.56
CA MET A 17 -5.25 -4.73 4.44
C MET A 17 -5.00 -4.38 5.93
N SER A 18 -4.40 -3.21 6.19
CA SER A 18 -4.09 -2.75 7.55
C SER A 18 -5.27 -2.05 8.25
N VAL A 19 -6.36 -1.73 7.54
CA VAL A 19 -7.49 -0.90 8.04
C VAL A 19 -8.33 -1.58 9.15
N SER A 20 -8.27 -2.90 9.30
CA SER A 20 -9.14 -3.63 10.24
C SER A 20 -8.60 -3.63 11.69
N LYS A 21 -8.71 -2.51 12.42
CA LYS A 21 -8.49 -2.36 13.88
C LYS A 21 -7.06 -2.05 14.39
N GLY A 22 -6.43 -0.96 13.95
CA GLY A 22 -5.35 -0.32 14.72
C GLY A 22 -4.27 0.37 13.89
N GLU A 23 -3.68 1.41 14.49
CA GLU A 23 -2.60 2.28 13.98
C GLU A 23 -1.23 1.58 13.84
N LYS A 24 -1.19 0.24 13.81
CA LYS A 24 0.05 -0.53 13.83
C LYS A 24 0.33 -1.20 12.48
N PRO A 25 1.60 -1.35 12.07
CA PRO A 25 1.97 -2.11 10.88
C PRO A 25 1.45 -3.55 10.99
N LYS A 26 0.50 -3.93 10.12
CA LYS A 26 0.08 -5.33 10.03
C LYS A 26 1.09 -6.13 9.23
N HIS A 27 1.27 -7.37 9.67
CA HIS A 27 2.05 -8.38 8.97
C HIS A 27 1.22 -8.94 7.81
N VAL A 28 1.76 -8.86 6.59
CA VAL A 28 1.07 -9.27 5.36
C VAL A 28 1.94 -10.26 4.59
N ARG A 29 1.36 -11.41 4.19
CA ARG A 29 2.07 -12.39 3.37
C ARG A 29 2.26 -11.89 1.93
N ARG A 30 3.40 -12.22 1.34
CA ARG A 30 3.80 -11.92 -0.04
C ARG A 30 2.71 -12.27 -1.05
N GLU A 31 2.19 -13.48 -0.97
CA GLU A 31 1.14 -13.96 -1.87
C GLU A 31 -0.16 -13.14 -1.75
N THR A 32 -0.50 -12.73 -0.53
CA THR A 32 -1.68 -11.89 -0.29
C THR A 32 -1.51 -10.51 -0.94
N ILE A 33 -0.31 -9.92 -0.85
CA ILE A 33 0.00 -8.66 -1.53
C ILE A 33 -0.11 -8.85 -3.05
N LYS A 34 0.51 -9.91 -3.58
CA LYS A 34 0.49 -10.23 -5.01
C LYS A 34 -0.94 -10.40 -5.56
N LYS A 35 -1.83 -11.04 -4.80
CA LYS A 35 -3.25 -11.22 -5.16
C LYS A 35 -4.09 -9.93 -5.10
N LYS A 36 -3.57 -8.85 -4.51
CA LYS A 36 -4.31 -7.59 -4.29
C LYS A 36 -3.83 -6.44 -5.17
N ILE A 37 -2.71 -6.61 -5.86
CA ILE A 37 -2.27 -5.64 -6.87
C ILE A 37 -2.92 -5.95 -8.24
N PRO A 38 -3.10 -4.95 -9.12
CA PRO A 38 -3.59 -5.20 -10.48
C PRO A 38 -2.65 -6.10 -11.29
N ASP A 39 -3.21 -6.96 -12.14
CA ASP A 39 -2.47 -7.98 -12.91
C ASP A 39 -1.32 -7.41 -13.73
N ARG A 40 -1.49 -6.20 -14.29
CA ARG A 40 -0.45 -5.52 -15.07
C ARG A 40 0.86 -5.27 -14.31
N TYR A 41 0.82 -5.22 -12.97
CA TYR A 41 2.01 -5.03 -12.12
C TYR A 41 2.55 -6.35 -11.54
N VAL A 42 1.92 -7.49 -11.81
CA VAL A 42 2.35 -8.78 -11.25
C VAL A 42 3.74 -9.18 -11.75
N GLY A 43 4.09 -8.83 -13.00
CA GLY A 43 5.43 -9.06 -13.56
C GLY A 43 6.52 -8.25 -12.86
N GLU A 44 6.20 -7.06 -12.35
CA GLU A 44 7.12 -6.18 -11.63
C GLU A 44 7.12 -6.41 -10.12
N PHE A 45 6.21 -7.25 -9.62
CA PHE A 45 5.93 -7.38 -8.18
C PHE A 45 7.18 -7.66 -7.35
N ASN A 46 8.03 -8.61 -7.79
CA ASN A 46 9.23 -8.99 -7.05
C ASN A 46 10.23 -7.82 -6.98
N ASN A 47 10.48 -7.16 -8.11
CA ASN A 47 11.40 -6.03 -8.20
C ASN A 47 10.91 -4.84 -7.37
N ALA A 48 9.59 -4.57 -7.40
CA ALA A 48 8.98 -3.51 -6.61
C ALA A 48 9.03 -3.81 -5.10
N LEU A 49 8.79 -5.07 -4.69
CA LEU A 49 8.87 -5.49 -3.30
C LEU A 49 10.31 -5.38 -2.75
N ASP A 50 11.29 -5.83 -3.52
CA ASP A 50 12.71 -5.73 -3.15
C ASP A 50 13.17 -4.27 -3.09
N SER A 51 12.71 -3.44 -4.02
CA SER A 51 12.99 -2.01 -4.03
C SER A 51 12.39 -1.29 -2.82
N LEU A 52 11.14 -1.61 -2.44
CA LEU A 52 10.51 -1.09 -1.21
C LEU A 52 11.26 -1.50 0.05
N GLN A 53 11.83 -2.70 0.07
CA GLN A 53 12.65 -3.17 1.19
C GLN A 53 13.99 -2.43 1.26
N LYS A 54 14.67 -2.23 0.12
CA LYS A 54 15.91 -1.44 0.04
C LYS A 54 15.70 0.03 0.42
N LYS A 55 14.51 0.58 0.13
CA LYS A 55 14.08 1.93 0.52
C LYS A 55 13.60 2.02 1.98
N GLU A 56 13.65 0.93 2.73
CA GLU A 56 13.19 0.85 4.12
C GLU A 56 11.72 1.24 4.32
N VAL A 57 10.89 1.12 3.28
CA VAL A 57 9.43 1.35 3.39
C VAL A 57 8.76 0.14 4.04
N ILE A 58 9.23 -1.05 3.68
CA ILE A 58 8.76 -2.32 4.25
C ILE A 58 9.95 -3.12 4.79
N GLY A 59 9.70 -3.91 5.82
CA GLY A 59 10.63 -4.89 6.34
C GLY A 59 10.02 -6.29 6.31
N GLN A 60 10.87 -7.30 6.16
CA GLN A 60 10.47 -8.67 6.46
C GLN A 60 10.36 -8.84 7.97
N VAL A 61 9.27 -9.47 8.43
CA VAL A 61 9.00 -9.68 9.86
C VAL A 61 10.03 -10.62 10.50
N LYS A 62 10.47 -11.66 9.76
CA LYS A 62 11.59 -12.54 10.10
C LYS A 62 12.41 -12.83 8.84
N LYS A 63 13.71 -13.09 9.00
CA LYS A 63 14.69 -13.34 7.93
C LYS A 63 14.31 -14.44 6.90
N ARG A 64 13.35 -15.31 7.23
CA ARG A 64 12.83 -16.38 6.34
C ARG A 64 11.31 -16.37 6.20
N SER A 65 10.63 -15.33 6.67
CA SER A 65 9.19 -15.22 6.49
C SER A 65 8.88 -14.55 5.16
N GLU A 66 7.95 -15.11 4.40
CA GLU A 66 7.30 -14.40 3.29
C GLU A 66 6.31 -13.33 3.78
N THR A 67 6.54 -12.77 4.96
CA THR A 67 5.66 -11.84 5.63
C THR A 67 6.36 -10.51 5.76
N TYR A 68 5.68 -9.47 5.30
CA TYR A 68 6.17 -8.10 5.22
C TYR A 68 5.31 -7.19 6.08
N ALA A 69 5.92 -6.17 6.64
CA ALA A 69 5.24 -5.11 7.37
C ALA A 69 5.84 -3.76 6.99
N PHE A 70 5.07 -2.69 7.12
CA PHE A 70 5.64 -1.35 7.02
C PHE A 70 6.65 -1.12 8.16
N THR A 71 7.73 -0.41 7.84
CA THR A 71 8.54 0.23 8.89
C THR A 71 7.77 1.40 9.49
N LYS A 72 8.27 1.99 10.58
CA LYS A 72 7.62 3.16 11.20
C LYS A 72 7.51 4.33 10.22
N GLU A 73 8.58 4.65 9.50
CA GLU A 73 8.59 5.72 8.50
C GLU A 73 7.83 5.31 7.23
N GLY A 74 7.97 4.05 6.81
CA GLY A 74 7.21 3.49 5.70
C GLY A 74 5.70 3.54 5.90
N PHE A 75 5.23 3.39 7.15
CA PHE A 75 3.81 3.51 7.47
C PHE A 75 3.28 4.94 7.29
N LYS A 76 4.06 5.96 7.68
CA LYS A 76 3.70 7.38 7.45
C LYS A 76 3.63 7.69 5.95
N ILE A 77 4.61 7.19 5.19
CA ILE A 77 4.63 7.31 3.72
C ILE A 77 3.39 6.63 3.13
N ALA A 78 3.06 5.43 3.62
CA ALA A 78 1.89 4.68 3.17
C ALA A 78 0.57 5.39 3.48
N MET A 79 0.46 6.09 4.62
CA MET A 79 -0.71 6.92 4.93
C MET A 79 -0.88 8.02 3.87
N LYS A 80 0.17 8.82 3.63
CA LYS A 80 0.11 9.90 2.65
C LYS A 80 -0.28 9.42 1.24
N ILE A 81 0.35 8.35 0.77
CA ILE A 81 0.06 7.77 -0.56
C ILE A 81 -1.37 7.24 -0.64
N TYR A 82 -1.86 6.64 0.45
CA TYR A 82 -3.21 6.10 0.51
C TYR A 82 -4.26 7.21 0.53
N ASP A 83 -4.00 8.31 1.25
CA ASP A 83 -4.88 9.48 1.29
C ASP A 83 -4.92 10.17 -0.09
N GLU A 84 -3.76 10.38 -0.73
CA GLU A 84 -3.68 10.86 -2.13
C GLU A 84 -4.50 9.95 -3.07
N TRP A 85 -4.33 8.63 -2.96
CA TRP A 85 -5.07 7.68 -3.78
C TRP A 85 -6.59 7.72 -3.52
N ILE A 86 -7.01 7.89 -2.25
CA ILE A 86 -8.43 8.08 -1.92
C ILE A 86 -8.94 9.36 -2.54
N GLU A 87 -8.24 10.48 -2.39
CA GLU A 87 -8.66 11.76 -2.94
C GLU A 87 -8.81 11.69 -4.46
N GLU A 88 -7.86 11.06 -5.17
CA GLU A 88 -7.95 10.84 -6.62
C GLU A 88 -9.12 9.93 -6.99
N THR A 89 -9.27 8.81 -6.29
CA THR A 89 -10.28 7.78 -6.60
C THR A 89 -11.70 8.25 -6.30
N TYR A 90 -11.88 9.01 -5.21
CA TYR A 90 -13.17 9.40 -4.67
C TYR A 90 -13.48 10.89 -4.85
N ARG A 91 -12.64 11.65 -5.57
CA ARG A 91 -12.87 13.08 -5.87
C ARG A 91 -14.27 13.34 -6.42
N GLY A 92 -14.70 12.47 -7.35
CA GLY A 92 -16.03 12.55 -7.97
C GLY A 92 -17.17 12.16 -7.03
N LEU A 93 -16.95 11.26 -6.08
CA LEU A 93 -17.96 10.84 -5.10
C LEU A 93 -18.26 11.94 -4.09
N ARG A 94 -17.27 12.76 -3.73
CA ARG A 94 -17.46 13.95 -2.89
C ARG A 94 -18.34 15.00 -3.59
N ILE A 95 -18.10 15.25 -4.88
CA ILE A 95 -18.93 16.16 -5.69
C ILE A 95 -20.36 15.63 -5.80
N LEU A 96 -20.53 14.31 -5.97
CA LEU A 96 -21.84 13.68 -6.02
C LEU A 96 -22.62 13.89 -4.71
N LEU A 97 -22.00 13.65 -3.55
CA LEU A 97 -22.64 13.85 -2.24
C LEU A 97 -23.03 15.31 -1.98
N THR A 98 -22.22 16.28 -2.43
CA THR A 98 -22.53 17.71 -2.29
C THR A 98 -23.65 18.17 -3.25
N LEU A 99 -23.75 17.58 -4.44
CA LEU A 99 -24.80 17.91 -5.42
C LEU A 99 -26.17 17.31 -5.08
N ILE A 100 -26.21 16.20 -4.34
CA ILE A 100 -27.47 15.53 -3.96
C ILE A 100 -28.04 16.11 -2.64
N GLY A 101 -27.36 17.05 -1.99
CA GLY A 101 -27.91 17.81 -0.86
C GLY A 101 -28.16 16.97 0.40
N LEU A 102 -27.10 16.35 0.92
CA LEU A 102 -27.03 15.91 2.33
C LEU A 102 -26.16 16.87 3.14
#